data_AF-A0A965J4X3-F1
#
_entry.id   AF-A0A965J4X3-F1
#
_cell.length_a   1.000
_cell.length_b   1.000
_cell.length_c   1.000
_cell.angle_alpha   90.00
_cell.angle_beta   90.00
_cell.angle_gamma   90.00
#
_symmetry.space_group_name_H-M   'P 1'
#
loop_
_entity.id
_entity.type
_entity.pdbx_description
1 polymer ?
#
loop_
_entity_poly.entity_id
_entity_poly.type
_entity_poly.pdbx_seq_one_letter_code
_entity_poly.pdbx_strand_id
1 'polypeptide(L)'
;MENLIKTVTDAPKMAEGILQVNTINSTLNDVEGNANKWVGLSYQVASLIFLLCAVYNFIDPFIHDGLKDLEGKDSAGVVLGSIIWLYAAFPMAQAIRNAGESLATSTEPILVFVFRDFILANIKLVGQLLALSALFAALTSLIHIAADIKMDYVSSCMDETVIKWMYNIPMTAASDFAYFFGFENLADTMLKGMTSWEISHEGHVQSMSGLVEVGYAFCSVILILINMYISIAIYSGLYGLGSTFLNFIKNPYWPVKSV
;
A
#
# COMPACT_ATOMS: atom_id res chain seq x y z
N MET A 1 42.66 22.89 22.62
CA MET A 1 41.98 22.95 21.30
C MET A 1 41.58 21.55 20.83
N GLU A 2 42.43 20.53 21.00
CA GLU A 2 42.09 19.11 20.74
C GLU A 2 40.82 18.63 21.46
N ASN A 3 40.62 18.96 22.75
CA ASN A 3 39.42 18.54 23.49
C ASN A 3 38.11 19.15 22.96
N LEU A 4 38.12 20.39 22.44
CA LEU A 4 36.93 21.01 21.87
C LEU A 4 36.61 20.45 20.49
N ILE A 5 37.64 20.18 19.68
CA ILE A 5 37.47 19.52 18.38
C ILE A 5 36.89 18.13 18.62
N LYS A 6 37.47 17.31 19.51
CA LYS A 6 36.97 15.97 19.86
C LYS A 6 35.55 16.00 20.41
N THR A 7 35.21 16.97 21.26
CA THR A 7 33.84 17.10 21.81
C THR A 7 32.83 17.49 20.74
N VAL A 8 33.22 18.30 19.75
CA VAL A 8 32.36 18.66 18.61
C VAL A 8 32.27 17.50 17.60
N THR A 9 33.34 16.75 17.34
CA THR A 9 33.29 15.55 16.48
C THR A 9 32.57 14.37 17.15
N ASP A 10 32.58 14.27 18.47
CA ASP A 10 31.86 13.24 19.23
C ASP A 10 30.45 13.71 19.67
N ALA A 11 30.04 14.94 19.34
CA ALA A 11 28.68 15.43 19.56
C ALA A 11 27.58 14.58 18.90
N PRO A 12 27.78 14.01 17.68
CA PRO A 12 26.86 13.03 17.12
C PRO A 12 26.68 11.83 18.05
N LYS A 13 27.78 11.33 18.65
CA LYS A 13 27.79 10.22 19.62
C LYS A 13 27.13 10.54 20.95
N MET A 14 27.30 11.77 21.44
CA MET A 14 26.64 12.21 22.68
C MET A 14 25.13 12.40 22.51
N ALA A 15 24.66 12.76 21.32
CA ALA A 15 23.23 12.81 20.98
C ALA A 15 22.59 11.41 20.87
N GLU A 16 23.38 10.34 20.68
CA GLU A 16 22.92 8.94 20.60
C GLU A 16 22.33 8.43 21.91
N GLY A 17 22.75 8.98 23.06
CA GLY A 17 22.31 8.52 24.39
C GLY A 17 20.99 9.11 24.87
N ILE A 18 20.48 10.19 24.24
CA ILE A 18 19.34 10.98 24.76
C ILE A 18 18.05 10.74 23.97
N LEU A 19 18.16 10.39 22.68
CA LEU A 19 17.01 10.08 21.84
C LEU A 19 16.85 8.55 21.73
N GLN A 20 15.66 8.04 21.41
CA GLN A 20 15.42 6.62 21.06
C GLN A 20 16.14 6.18 19.75
N VAL A 21 17.25 6.83 19.44
CA VAL A 21 18.19 6.64 18.33
C VAL A 21 18.95 5.31 18.42
N ASN A 22 18.82 4.57 19.53
CA ASN A 22 19.36 3.21 19.66
C ASN A 22 18.87 2.25 18.56
N THR A 23 17.65 2.40 18.05
CA THR A 23 17.15 1.56 16.94
C THR A 23 17.79 1.96 15.61
N ILE A 24 17.91 3.26 15.33
CA ILE A 24 18.48 3.75 14.06
C ILE A 24 19.99 3.44 14.00
N ASN A 25 20.70 3.63 15.10
CA ASN A 25 22.16 3.41 15.16
C ASN A 25 22.55 1.94 15.13
N SER A 26 21.80 1.06 15.80
CA SER A 26 22.03 -0.39 15.68
C SER A 26 21.74 -0.91 14.27
N THR A 27 20.87 -0.24 13.51
CA THR A 27 20.54 -0.55 12.11
C THR A 27 21.55 0.09 11.12
N LEU A 28 22.27 1.14 11.53
CA LEU A 28 23.30 1.83 10.73
C LEU A 28 24.67 1.11 10.77
N ASN A 29 24.99 0.45 11.88
CA ASN A 29 26.27 -0.25 12.06
C ASN A 29 26.36 -1.59 11.32
N ASP A 30 25.22 -2.11 10.83
CA ASP A 30 25.12 -3.33 10.01
C ASP A 30 23.94 -3.21 9.04
N VAL A 31 24.14 -2.43 7.98
CA VAL A 31 23.11 -2.08 6.99
C VAL A 31 22.62 -3.32 6.22
N GLU A 32 23.52 -4.27 5.93
CA GLU A 32 23.18 -5.52 5.24
C GLU A 32 22.44 -6.50 6.15
N GLY A 33 22.85 -6.65 7.42
CA GLY A 33 22.19 -7.50 8.41
C GLY A 33 20.84 -6.97 8.92
N ASN A 34 20.51 -5.70 8.66
CA ASN A 34 19.27 -5.05 9.11
C ASN A 34 18.45 -4.43 7.97
N ALA A 35 18.65 -4.83 6.72
CA ALA A 35 17.93 -4.29 5.56
C ALA A 35 16.40 -4.41 5.71
N ASN A 36 15.92 -5.53 6.25
CA ASN A 36 14.52 -5.77 6.61
C ASN A 36 13.95 -4.70 7.57
N LYS A 37 14.71 -4.32 8.61
CA LYS A 37 14.32 -3.29 9.58
C LYS A 37 14.27 -1.89 8.95
N TRP A 38 15.21 -1.57 8.04
CA TRP A 38 15.16 -0.32 7.26
C TRP A 38 13.92 -0.23 6.39
N VAL A 39 13.56 -1.33 5.71
CA VAL A 39 12.31 -1.42 4.96
C VAL A 39 11.11 -1.27 5.90
N GLY A 40 11.09 -1.92 7.06
CA GLY A 40 10.03 -1.73 8.04
C GLY A 40 9.84 -0.28 8.49
N LEU A 41 10.94 0.40 8.79
CA LEU A 41 10.95 1.81 9.19
C LEU A 41 10.39 2.72 8.08
N SER A 42 10.74 2.48 6.82
CA SER A 42 10.24 3.30 5.71
C SER A 42 8.72 3.23 5.57
N TYR A 43 8.12 2.06 5.78
CA TYR A 43 6.67 1.87 5.78
C TYR A 43 6.00 2.53 6.99
N GLN A 44 6.64 2.50 8.15
CA GLN A 44 6.15 3.21 9.33
C GLN A 44 6.13 4.73 9.10
N VAL A 45 7.18 5.29 8.50
CA VAL A 45 7.23 6.70 8.11
C VAL A 45 6.19 7.01 7.03
N ALA A 46 6.03 6.13 6.03
CA ALA A 46 5.04 6.28 4.98
C ALA A 46 3.60 6.31 5.51
N SER A 47 3.28 5.43 6.45
CA SER A 47 1.99 5.38 7.16
C SER A 47 1.68 6.70 7.86
N LEU A 48 2.69 7.30 8.53
CA LEU A 48 2.55 8.60 9.17
C LEU A 48 2.33 9.73 8.15
N ILE A 49 3.13 9.77 7.07
CA ILE A 49 2.98 10.75 6.00
C ILE A 49 1.59 10.66 5.38
N PHE A 50 1.10 9.43 5.13
CA PHE A 50 -0.24 9.19 4.59
C PHE A 50 -1.34 9.79 5.48
N LEU A 51 -1.26 9.63 6.80
CA LEU A 51 -2.20 10.25 7.74
C LEU A 51 -2.09 11.77 7.78
N LEU A 52 -0.88 12.32 7.76
CA LEU A 52 -0.69 13.77 7.76
C LEU A 52 -1.25 14.40 6.48
N CYS A 53 -1.05 13.74 5.33
CA CYS A 53 -1.72 14.12 4.10
C CYS A 53 -3.25 14.05 4.24
N ALA A 54 -3.80 13.00 4.87
CA ALA A 54 -5.25 12.85 5.09
C ALA A 54 -5.84 14.00 5.88
N VAL A 55 -5.16 14.39 6.94
CA VAL A 55 -5.55 15.54 7.74
C VAL A 55 -5.39 16.84 6.95
N TYR A 56 -4.31 17.01 6.19
CA TYR A 56 -4.09 18.19 5.34
C TYR A 56 -5.21 18.35 4.31
N ASN A 57 -5.49 17.32 3.52
CA ASN A 57 -6.54 17.35 2.50
C ASN A 57 -7.94 17.50 3.10
N PHE A 58 -8.18 16.99 4.31
CA PHE A 58 -9.42 17.28 5.01
C PHE A 58 -9.55 18.77 5.36
N ILE A 59 -8.48 19.41 5.82
CA ILE A 59 -8.51 20.79 6.33
C ILE A 59 -8.42 21.84 5.20
N ASP A 60 -7.65 21.57 4.15
CA ASP A 60 -7.28 22.53 3.11
C ASP A 60 -8.46 23.28 2.48
N PRO A 61 -9.59 22.63 2.10
CA PRO A 61 -10.74 23.34 1.52
C PRO A 61 -11.45 24.25 2.51
N PHE A 62 -11.39 23.97 3.81
CA PHE A 62 -11.99 24.82 4.84
C PHE A 62 -11.17 26.09 5.09
N ILE A 63 -9.85 26.04 4.84
CA ILE A 63 -8.94 27.16 5.04
C ILE A 63 -8.85 28.04 3.77
N HIS A 64 -8.65 27.43 2.61
CA HIS A 64 -8.34 28.16 1.38
C HIS A 64 -9.60 28.52 0.55
N ASP A 65 -10.51 27.58 0.36
CA ASP A 65 -11.69 27.78 -0.49
C ASP A 65 -12.97 28.14 0.29
N GLY A 66 -12.97 27.88 1.60
CA GLY A 66 -13.97 28.35 2.55
C GLY A 66 -15.40 27.89 2.26
N LEU A 67 -15.62 26.68 1.71
CA LEU A 67 -16.94 26.16 1.31
C LEU A 67 -17.79 27.15 0.48
N LYS A 68 -17.19 28.18 -0.13
CA LYS A 68 -17.88 29.40 -0.56
C LYS A 68 -18.89 29.19 -1.70
N ASP A 69 -18.77 28.07 -2.41
CA ASP A 69 -19.64 27.69 -3.53
C ASP A 69 -20.63 26.55 -3.18
N LEU A 70 -20.70 26.13 -1.92
CA LEU A 70 -21.55 25.02 -1.47
C LEU A 70 -22.78 25.54 -0.71
N GLU A 71 -23.93 25.58 -1.36
CA GLU A 71 -25.21 25.92 -0.73
C GLU A 71 -26.03 24.65 -0.39
N GLY A 72 -26.75 24.68 0.73
CA GLY A 72 -27.73 23.65 1.08
C GLY A 72 -27.13 22.25 1.30
N LYS A 73 -27.81 21.21 0.79
CA LYS A 73 -27.43 19.79 0.98
C LYS A 73 -26.05 19.43 0.43
N ASP A 74 -25.56 20.14 -0.57
CA ASP A 74 -24.27 19.84 -1.21
C ASP A 74 -23.10 20.17 -0.27
N SER A 75 -23.22 21.22 0.55
CA SER A 75 -22.25 21.52 1.62
C SER A 75 -22.17 20.42 2.68
N ALA A 76 -23.32 19.86 3.08
CA ALA A 76 -23.38 18.76 4.04
C ALA A 76 -22.76 17.49 3.47
N GLY A 77 -22.95 17.22 2.18
CA GLY A 77 -22.35 16.10 1.47
C GLY A 77 -20.83 16.14 1.43
N VAL A 78 -20.25 17.31 1.11
CA VAL A 78 -18.79 17.52 1.12
C VAL A 78 -18.20 17.32 2.51
N VAL A 79 -18.83 17.88 3.55
CA VAL A 79 -18.34 17.75 4.94
C VAL A 79 -18.43 16.29 5.41
N LEU A 80 -19.57 15.64 5.21
CA LEU A 80 -19.77 14.24 5.61
C LEU A 80 -18.88 13.29 4.83
N GLY A 81 -18.76 13.47 3.51
CA GLY A 81 -17.85 12.72 2.65
C GLY A 81 -16.40 12.86 3.13
N SER A 82 -15.97 14.08 3.42
CA SER A 82 -14.61 14.35 3.92
C SER A 82 -14.34 13.69 5.28
N ILE A 83 -15.30 13.67 6.20
CA ILE A 83 -15.16 12.97 7.49
C ILE A 83 -15.04 11.46 7.28
N ILE A 84 -15.85 10.87 6.39
CA ILE A 84 -15.79 9.44 6.08
C ILE A 84 -14.43 9.08 5.47
N TRP A 85 -13.93 9.87 4.54
CA TRP A 85 -12.62 9.65 3.91
C TRP A 85 -11.45 9.90 4.86
N LEU A 86 -11.56 10.87 5.79
CA LEU A 86 -10.59 11.05 6.86
C LEU A 86 -10.56 9.81 7.78
N TYR A 87 -11.74 9.26 8.12
CA TYR A 87 -11.81 8.02 8.88
C TYR A 87 -11.20 6.84 8.10
N ALA A 88 -11.46 6.74 6.79
CA ALA A 88 -10.89 5.71 5.91
C ALA A 88 -9.35 5.72 5.87
N ALA A 89 -8.74 6.89 6.05
CA ALA A 89 -7.29 7.00 6.04
C ALA A 89 -6.61 6.23 7.20
N PHE A 90 -7.29 6.08 8.35
CA PHE A 90 -6.76 5.35 9.50
C PHE A 90 -6.53 3.85 9.24
N PRO A 91 -7.52 3.04 8.83
CA PRO A 91 -7.30 1.65 8.49
C PRO A 91 -6.35 1.47 7.29
N MET A 92 -6.32 2.41 6.33
CA MET A 92 -5.35 2.39 5.23
C MET A 92 -3.91 2.60 5.71
N ALA A 93 -3.68 3.58 6.58
CA ALA A 93 -2.38 3.81 7.21
C ALA A 93 -1.94 2.61 8.05
N GLN A 94 -2.88 1.96 8.75
CA GLN A 94 -2.60 0.71 9.47
C GLN A 94 -2.20 -0.42 8.52
N ALA A 95 -2.86 -0.57 7.36
CA ALA A 95 -2.45 -1.56 6.36
C ALA A 95 -1.01 -1.33 5.89
N ILE A 96 -0.64 -0.07 5.60
CA ILE A 96 0.74 0.32 5.27
C ILE A 96 1.71 -0.06 6.37
N ARG A 97 1.39 0.31 7.62
CA ARG A 97 2.25 0.00 8.78
C ARG A 97 2.42 -1.50 8.98
N ASN A 98 1.35 -2.27 8.89
CA ASN A 98 1.35 -3.71 9.08
C ASN A 98 2.20 -4.42 8.01
N ALA A 99 2.18 -3.95 6.77
CA ALA A 99 3.06 -4.44 5.72
C ALA A 99 4.54 -4.23 6.11
N GLY A 100 4.88 -3.03 6.59
CA GLY A 100 6.20 -2.71 7.13
C GLY A 100 6.64 -3.60 8.29
N GLU A 101 5.77 -3.79 9.29
CA GLU A 101 6.05 -4.64 10.46
C GLU A 101 6.25 -6.11 10.07
N SER A 102 5.51 -6.61 9.09
CA SER A 102 5.71 -7.96 8.54
C SER A 102 7.07 -8.12 7.85
N LEU A 103 7.55 -7.08 7.18
CA LEU A 103 8.83 -7.08 6.50
C LEU A 103 9.98 -6.93 7.50
N ALA A 104 9.82 -6.07 8.51
CA ALA A 104 10.80 -5.83 9.56
C ALA A 104 11.16 -7.09 10.37
N THR A 105 10.21 -8.03 10.45
CA THR A 105 10.34 -9.26 11.23
C THR A 105 10.82 -10.46 10.40
N SER A 106 11.03 -10.30 9.09
CA SER A 106 11.54 -11.39 8.24
C SER A 106 12.95 -11.80 8.67
N THR A 107 13.17 -13.10 8.89
CA THR A 107 14.48 -13.67 9.23
C THR A 107 15.16 -14.31 8.02
N GLU A 108 14.62 -14.08 6.83
CA GLU A 108 15.06 -14.72 5.59
C GLU A 108 16.36 -14.09 5.06
N PRO A 109 17.20 -14.86 4.35
CA PRO A 109 18.34 -14.30 3.64
C PRO A 109 17.90 -13.17 2.69
N ILE A 110 18.76 -12.16 2.50
CA ILE A 110 18.42 -10.95 1.72
C ILE A 110 17.83 -11.25 0.34
N LEU A 111 18.32 -12.29 -0.35
CA LEU A 111 17.81 -12.71 -1.65
C LEU A 111 16.33 -13.16 -1.57
N VAL A 112 16.01 -13.98 -0.56
CA VAL A 112 14.64 -14.46 -0.33
C VAL A 112 13.75 -13.30 0.11
N PHE A 113 14.26 -12.44 1.01
CA PHE A 113 13.55 -11.25 1.45
C PHE A 113 13.15 -10.33 0.29
N VAL A 114 14.10 -9.93 -0.57
CA VAL A 114 13.85 -8.99 -1.67
C VAL A 114 12.95 -9.58 -2.75
N PHE A 115 13.20 -10.83 -3.16
CA PHE A 115 12.47 -11.44 -4.29
C PHE A 115 11.19 -12.16 -3.89
N ARG A 116 10.91 -12.36 -2.59
CA ARG A 116 9.68 -13.05 -2.15
C ARG A 116 8.89 -12.21 -1.18
N ASP A 117 9.44 -11.99 0.02
CA ASP A 117 8.70 -11.40 1.13
C ASP A 117 8.29 -9.96 0.81
N PHE A 118 9.24 -9.17 0.29
CA PHE A 118 9.01 -7.78 -0.12
C PHE A 118 7.91 -7.67 -1.18
N ILE A 119 7.98 -8.47 -2.24
CA ILE A 119 7.00 -8.40 -3.32
C ILE A 119 5.61 -8.87 -2.85
N LEU A 120 5.52 -9.99 -2.13
CA LEU A 120 4.26 -10.51 -1.62
C LEU A 120 3.58 -9.57 -0.62
N ALA A 121 4.35 -8.95 0.28
CA ALA A 121 3.83 -7.97 1.22
C ALA A 121 3.18 -6.78 0.49
N ASN A 122 3.78 -6.35 -0.63
CA ASN A 122 3.26 -5.23 -1.40
C ASN A 122 2.07 -5.58 -2.28
N ILE A 123 2.01 -6.78 -2.89
CA ILE A 123 0.79 -7.25 -3.57
C ILE A 123 -0.38 -7.21 -2.58
N LYS A 124 -0.17 -7.73 -1.36
CA LYS A 124 -1.19 -7.73 -0.32
C LYS A 124 -1.57 -6.32 0.12
N LEU A 125 -0.59 -5.44 0.33
CA LEU A 125 -0.84 -4.04 0.69
C LEU A 125 -1.72 -3.34 -0.35
N VAL A 126 -1.40 -3.46 -1.65
CA VAL A 126 -2.18 -2.85 -2.74
C VAL A 126 -3.61 -3.35 -2.71
N GLY A 127 -3.81 -4.67 -2.65
CA GLY A 127 -5.14 -5.26 -2.60
C GLY A 127 -5.95 -4.75 -1.40
N GLN A 128 -5.31 -4.61 -0.23
CA GLN A 128 -5.95 -4.07 0.97
C GLN A 128 -6.32 -2.59 0.82
N LEU A 129 -5.44 -1.76 0.25
CA LEU A 129 -5.72 -0.33 0.05
C LEU A 129 -6.85 -0.10 -0.95
N LEU A 130 -6.85 -0.84 -2.06
CA LEU A 130 -7.91 -0.79 -3.07
C LEU A 130 -9.24 -1.30 -2.51
N ALA A 131 -9.23 -2.40 -1.75
CA ALA A 131 -10.44 -2.94 -1.13
C ALA A 131 -11.04 -1.99 -0.09
N LEU A 132 -10.20 -1.35 0.73
CA LEU A 132 -10.64 -0.31 1.67
C LEU A 132 -11.23 0.89 0.90
N SER A 133 -10.55 1.34 -0.16
CA SER A 133 -11.05 2.45 -0.99
C SER A 133 -12.41 2.15 -1.59
N ALA A 134 -12.59 0.96 -2.19
CA ALA A 134 -13.87 0.50 -2.72
C ALA A 134 -14.94 0.39 -1.65
N LEU A 135 -14.60 -0.09 -0.45
CA LEU A 135 -15.56 -0.18 0.66
C LEU A 135 -16.06 1.20 1.07
N PHE A 136 -15.17 2.17 1.24
CA PHE A 136 -15.58 3.51 1.63
C PHE A 136 -16.33 4.24 0.51
N ALA A 137 -15.96 4.03 -0.75
CA ALA A 137 -16.71 4.52 -1.91
C ALA A 137 -18.12 3.89 -2.00
N ALA A 138 -18.27 2.61 -1.67
CA ALA A 138 -19.58 1.96 -1.61
C ALA A 138 -20.44 2.51 -0.45
N LEU A 139 -19.84 2.77 0.71
CA LEU A 139 -20.52 3.37 1.86
C LEU A 139 -20.98 4.80 1.57
N THR A 140 -20.15 5.63 0.94
CA THR A 140 -20.56 7.00 0.54
C THR A 140 -21.67 6.94 -0.51
N SER A 141 -21.60 6.02 -1.47
CA SER A 141 -22.66 5.82 -2.48
C SER A 141 -23.99 5.37 -1.84
N LEU A 142 -23.94 4.50 -0.82
CA LEU A 142 -25.13 4.10 -0.07
C LEU A 142 -25.79 5.28 0.64
N ILE A 143 -24.98 6.13 1.30
CA ILE A 143 -25.48 7.34 1.97
C ILE A 143 -26.05 8.32 0.94
N HIS A 144 -25.40 8.46 -0.22
CA HIS A 144 -25.85 9.32 -1.30
C HIS A 144 -27.29 9.00 -1.71
N ILE A 145 -27.57 7.72 -1.96
CA ILE A 145 -28.90 7.25 -2.35
C ILE A 145 -29.91 7.37 -1.22
N ALA A 146 -29.52 7.00 0.01
CA ALA A 146 -30.43 6.96 1.15
C ALA A 146 -30.85 8.36 1.61
N ALA A 147 -29.91 9.32 1.64
CA ALA A 147 -30.13 10.65 2.18
C ALA A 147 -30.46 11.70 1.11
N ASP A 148 -30.30 11.38 -0.19
CA ASP A 148 -30.37 12.36 -1.28
C ASP A 148 -29.42 13.54 -0.98
N ILE A 149 -28.15 13.19 -0.74
CA ILE A 149 -27.06 14.13 -0.46
C ILE A 149 -25.90 13.72 -1.35
N LYS A 150 -25.42 14.59 -2.23
CA LYS A 150 -24.24 14.30 -3.06
C LYS A 150 -23.02 14.14 -2.17
N MET A 151 -22.55 12.90 -2.04
CA MET A 151 -21.36 12.59 -1.25
C MET A 151 -20.14 12.88 -2.10
N ASP A 152 -19.84 14.16 -2.24
CA ASP A 152 -18.61 14.58 -2.90
C ASP A 152 -17.43 14.44 -1.92
N TYR A 153 -16.27 14.08 -2.43
CA TYR A 153 -15.08 13.91 -1.63
C TYR A 153 -14.09 15.02 -1.95
N VAL A 154 -13.45 15.54 -0.91
CA VAL A 154 -12.29 16.39 -1.11
C VAL A 154 -11.12 15.48 -1.49
N SER A 155 -10.69 15.59 -2.75
CA SER A 155 -9.52 14.92 -3.30
C SER A 155 -8.24 15.22 -2.49
N SER A 156 -7.29 14.32 -2.25
CA SER A 156 -7.26 12.86 -2.15
C SER A 156 -5.87 12.51 -1.58
N CYS A 157 -5.80 11.79 -0.46
CA CYS A 157 -4.51 11.21 0.00
C CYS A 157 -4.18 9.90 -0.70
N MET A 158 -5.15 9.47 -1.50
CA MET A 158 -5.04 8.46 -2.51
C MET A 158 -4.52 9.02 -3.84
N ASP A 159 -4.15 10.31 -3.91
CA ASP A 159 -3.43 10.84 -5.06
C ASP A 159 -2.23 9.93 -5.33
N GLU A 160 -2.13 9.49 -6.59
CA GLU A 160 -1.21 8.44 -7.02
C GLU A 160 0.20 8.71 -6.49
N THR A 161 0.60 9.97 -6.40
CA THR A 161 1.95 10.43 -6.06
C THR A 161 2.45 10.06 -4.67
N VAL A 162 1.61 10.02 -3.63
CA VAL A 162 2.06 9.85 -2.23
C VAL A 162 2.40 8.40 -1.89
N ILE A 163 1.63 7.46 -2.44
CA ILE A 163 1.78 6.02 -2.19
C ILE A 163 2.20 5.21 -3.43
N LYS A 164 2.32 5.82 -4.62
CA LYS A 164 2.76 5.14 -5.86
C LYS A 164 3.99 4.30 -5.67
N TRP A 165 4.99 4.88 -5.04
CA TRP A 165 6.29 4.24 -4.89
C TRP A 165 6.18 2.92 -4.12
N MET A 166 5.24 2.82 -3.17
CA MET A 166 5.04 1.64 -2.33
C MET A 166 4.57 0.45 -3.13
N TYR A 167 3.78 0.68 -4.16
CA TYR A 167 3.27 -0.40 -5.00
C TYR A 167 3.98 -0.52 -6.33
N ASN A 168 4.35 0.58 -6.99
CA ASN A 168 5.03 0.55 -8.30
C ASN A 168 6.33 -0.23 -8.28
N ILE A 169 7.22 0.01 -7.30
CA ILE A 169 8.54 -0.64 -7.30
C ILE A 169 8.40 -2.17 -7.21
N PRO A 170 7.69 -2.73 -6.21
CA PRO A 170 7.50 -4.18 -6.13
C PRO A 170 6.66 -4.73 -7.28
N MET A 171 5.73 -3.95 -7.85
CA MET A 171 4.89 -4.41 -8.96
C MET A 171 5.65 -4.47 -10.27
N THR A 172 6.48 -3.47 -10.56
CA THR A 172 7.43 -3.50 -11.66
C THR A 172 8.42 -4.65 -11.48
N ALA A 173 8.97 -4.83 -10.27
CA ALA A 173 9.89 -5.95 -10.01
C ALA A 173 9.23 -7.32 -10.20
N ALA A 174 7.98 -7.49 -9.77
CA ALA A 174 7.20 -8.69 -10.02
C ALA A 174 6.95 -8.92 -11.52
N SER A 175 6.64 -7.84 -12.24
CA SER A 175 6.46 -7.84 -13.70
C SER A 175 7.71 -8.30 -14.41
N ASP A 176 8.84 -7.66 -14.11
CA ASP A 176 10.13 -7.90 -14.77
C ASP A 176 10.59 -9.33 -14.50
N PHE A 177 10.34 -9.84 -13.30
CA PHE A 177 10.60 -11.24 -12.97
C PHE A 177 9.72 -12.20 -13.77
N ALA A 178 8.42 -11.92 -13.91
CA ALA A 178 7.52 -12.74 -14.72
C ALA A 178 7.90 -12.67 -16.21
N TYR A 179 8.25 -11.49 -16.73
CA TYR A 179 8.74 -11.29 -18.09
C TYR A 179 10.03 -12.06 -18.37
N PHE A 180 10.95 -12.10 -17.41
CA PHE A 180 12.19 -12.86 -17.54
C PHE A 180 11.97 -14.35 -17.84
N PHE A 181 10.88 -14.93 -17.35
CA PHE A 181 10.50 -16.33 -17.61
C PHE A 181 9.49 -16.51 -18.75
N GLY A 182 9.18 -15.44 -19.52
CA GLY A 182 8.25 -15.50 -20.64
C GLY A 182 6.77 -15.52 -20.24
N PHE A 183 6.44 -15.14 -18.99
CA PHE A 183 5.07 -15.08 -18.49
C PHE A 183 4.42 -13.71 -18.72
N GLU A 184 4.54 -13.15 -19.94
CA GLU A 184 4.09 -11.79 -20.26
C GLU A 184 2.59 -11.57 -20.02
N ASN A 185 1.74 -12.49 -20.50
CA ASN A 185 0.29 -12.43 -20.27
C ASN A 185 -0.08 -12.54 -18.79
N LEU A 186 0.75 -13.23 -18.01
CA LEU A 186 0.55 -13.45 -16.59
C LEU A 186 0.91 -12.18 -15.80
N ALA A 187 2.04 -11.55 -16.12
CA ALA A 187 2.47 -10.27 -15.57
C ALA A 187 1.39 -9.19 -15.78
N ASP A 188 0.87 -9.10 -17.01
CA ASP A 188 -0.22 -8.19 -17.36
C ASP A 188 -1.49 -8.47 -16.54
N THR A 189 -1.86 -9.75 -16.36
CA THR A 189 -3.04 -10.14 -15.58
C THR A 189 -2.90 -9.77 -14.10
N MET A 190 -1.72 -9.97 -13.51
CA MET A 190 -1.43 -9.61 -12.12
C MET A 190 -1.44 -8.09 -11.88
N LEU A 191 -1.02 -7.30 -12.87
CA LEU A 191 -0.75 -5.86 -12.72
C LEU A 191 -1.89 -4.99 -13.22
N LYS A 192 -2.27 -5.15 -14.50
CA LYS A 192 -3.37 -4.39 -15.11
C LYS A 192 -4.70 -4.79 -14.48
N GLY A 193 -4.83 -6.05 -14.07
CA GLY A 193 -6.02 -6.54 -13.39
C GLY A 193 -6.26 -5.90 -12.04
N MET A 194 -5.25 -5.43 -11.28
CA MET A 194 -5.47 -4.86 -9.94
C MET A 194 -5.88 -3.40 -10.00
N THR A 195 -5.34 -2.60 -10.91
CA THR A 195 -5.53 -1.15 -10.96
C THR A 195 -6.61 -0.68 -11.94
N SER A 196 -7.15 -1.57 -12.78
CA SER A 196 -8.18 -1.24 -13.78
C SER A 196 -9.63 -1.36 -13.29
N TRP A 197 -9.85 -1.75 -12.03
CA TRP A 197 -11.22 -1.86 -11.49
C TRP A 197 -11.74 -0.49 -11.10
N GLU A 198 -12.89 -0.12 -11.67
CA GLU A 198 -13.62 1.09 -11.30
C GLU A 198 -14.14 0.97 -9.85
N ILE A 199 -13.76 1.94 -9.02
CA ILE A 199 -14.00 1.96 -7.57
C ILE A 199 -15.32 2.68 -7.24
N SER A 200 -15.88 3.46 -8.16
CA SER A 200 -17.11 4.24 -7.96
C SER A 200 -18.11 4.06 -9.10
N HIS A 201 -19.39 3.98 -8.74
CA HIS A 201 -20.53 4.05 -9.65
C HIS A 201 -21.44 5.16 -9.12
N GLU A 202 -21.70 6.20 -9.91
CA GLU A 202 -22.56 7.31 -9.50
C GLU A 202 -24.04 6.88 -9.51
N GLY A 203 -24.49 6.39 -8.36
CA GLY A 203 -25.85 5.96 -8.08
C GLY A 203 -26.93 6.97 -8.45
N HIS A 204 -27.91 6.58 -9.26
CA HIS A 204 -29.16 7.36 -9.40
C HIS A 204 -29.93 7.40 -8.06
N VAL A 205 -30.09 8.60 -7.49
CA VAL A 205 -30.74 8.84 -6.19
C VAL A 205 -32.11 8.16 -6.07
N GLN A 206 -32.35 7.49 -4.93
CA GLN A 206 -33.62 6.86 -4.55
C GLN A 206 -34.28 6.01 -5.64
N SER A 207 -33.45 5.35 -6.46
CA SER A 207 -33.90 4.52 -7.56
C SER A 207 -33.43 3.07 -7.39
N MET A 208 -34.15 2.13 -8.04
CA MET A 208 -33.73 0.73 -8.09
C MET A 208 -32.39 0.57 -8.84
N SER A 209 -32.13 1.41 -9.86
CA SER A 209 -30.84 1.44 -10.58
C SER A 209 -29.70 1.79 -9.63
N GLY A 210 -29.85 2.87 -8.85
CA GLY A 210 -28.85 3.27 -7.88
C GLY A 210 -28.60 2.21 -6.81
N LEU A 211 -29.64 1.52 -6.33
CA LEU A 211 -29.46 0.42 -5.37
C LEU A 211 -28.66 -0.74 -5.96
N VAL A 212 -28.89 -1.06 -7.23
CA VAL A 212 -28.12 -2.07 -7.98
C VAL A 212 -26.66 -1.62 -8.15
N GLU A 213 -26.42 -0.34 -8.45
CA GLU A 213 -25.08 0.24 -8.58
C GLU A 213 -24.30 0.21 -7.25
N VAL A 214 -24.96 0.50 -6.12
CA VAL A 214 -24.36 0.30 -4.79
C VAL A 214 -24.04 -1.19 -4.54
N GLY A 215 -24.91 -2.09 -4.99
CA GLY A 215 -24.65 -3.54 -4.97
C GLY A 215 -23.38 -3.89 -5.74
N TYR A 216 -23.19 -3.34 -6.94
CA TYR A 216 -21.97 -3.51 -7.74
C TYR A 216 -20.74 -2.92 -7.04
N ALA A 217 -20.87 -1.78 -6.36
CA ALA A 217 -19.78 -1.19 -5.57
C ALA A 217 -19.36 -2.09 -4.39
N PHE A 218 -20.28 -2.80 -3.73
CA PHE A 218 -19.89 -3.81 -2.74
C PHE A 218 -19.29 -5.07 -3.36
N CYS A 219 -19.76 -5.48 -4.55
CA CYS A 219 -19.15 -6.58 -5.29
C CYS A 219 -17.71 -6.27 -5.72
N SER A 220 -17.39 -5.02 -6.08
CA SER A 220 -16.03 -4.64 -6.48
C SER A 220 -15.01 -4.85 -5.35
N VAL A 221 -15.40 -4.63 -4.09
CA VAL A 221 -14.55 -4.95 -2.91
C VAL A 221 -14.14 -6.43 -2.92
N ILE A 222 -15.10 -7.33 -3.16
CA ILE A 222 -14.85 -8.77 -3.19
C ILE A 222 -13.96 -9.13 -4.38
N LEU A 223 -14.22 -8.54 -5.56
CA LEU A 223 -13.45 -8.80 -6.78
C LEU A 223 -11.99 -8.32 -6.65
N ILE A 224 -11.75 -7.18 -6.01
CA ILE A 224 -10.41 -6.68 -5.68
C ILE A 224 -9.68 -7.65 -4.75
N LEU A 225 -10.35 -8.14 -3.70
CA LEU A 225 -9.76 -9.12 -2.78
C LEU A 225 -9.44 -10.44 -3.47
N ILE A 226 -10.36 -10.96 -4.31
CA ILE A 226 -10.12 -12.15 -5.13
C ILE A 226 -8.88 -11.95 -6.01
N ASN A 227 -8.79 -10.80 -6.68
CA ASN A 227 -7.67 -10.53 -7.57
C ASN A 227 -6.33 -10.40 -6.80
N MET A 228 -6.33 -9.80 -5.61
CA MET A 228 -5.17 -9.82 -4.71
C MET A 228 -4.71 -11.25 -4.40
N TYR A 229 -5.63 -12.16 -4.06
CA TYR A 229 -5.27 -13.56 -3.78
C TYR A 229 -4.77 -14.30 -5.02
N ILE A 230 -5.35 -14.04 -6.19
CA ILE A 230 -4.87 -14.58 -7.47
C ILE A 230 -3.44 -14.10 -7.72
N SER A 231 -3.16 -12.81 -7.58
CA SER A 231 -1.81 -12.24 -7.74
C SER A 231 -0.81 -12.84 -6.76
N ILE A 232 -1.18 -13.03 -5.49
CA ILE A 232 -0.32 -13.71 -4.50
C ILE A 232 -0.03 -15.16 -4.92
N ALA A 233 -1.04 -15.91 -5.33
CA ALA A 233 -0.90 -17.31 -5.72
C ALA A 233 -0.01 -17.47 -6.95
N ILE A 234 -0.23 -16.64 -7.97
CA ILE A 234 0.58 -16.60 -9.18
C ILE A 234 2.03 -16.28 -8.85
N TYR A 235 2.27 -15.19 -8.09
CA TYR A 235 3.64 -14.77 -7.78
C TYR A 235 4.40 -15.82 -6.98
N SER A 236 3.73 -16.40 -5.97
CA SER A 236 4.29 -17.47 -5.15
C SER A 236 4.66 -18.69 -5.99
N GLY A 237 3.82 -19.04 -6.98
CA GLY A 237 4.11 -20.09 -7.96
C GLY A 237 5.33 -19.77 -8.83
N LEU A 238 5.42 -18.57 -9.39
CA LEU A 238 6.55 -18.11 -10.20
C LEU A 238 7.88 -18.13 -9.41
N TYR A 239 7.86 -17.59 -8.20
CA TYR A 239 9.02 -17.63 -7.31
C TYR A 239 9.44 -19.07 -6.97
N GLY A 240 8.47 -19.95 -6.71
CA GLY A 240 8.73 -21.38 -6.47
C GLY A 240 9.38 -22.08 -7.65
N LEU A 241 8.92 -21.81 -8.88
CA LEU A 241 9.52 -22.33 -10.11
C LEU A 241 10.94 -21.81 -10.30
N GLY A 242 11.14 -20.49 -10.19
CA GLY A 242 12.44 -19.86 -10.36
C GLY A 242 13.47 -20.35 -9.33
N SER A 243 13.10 -20.44 -8.06
CA SER A 243 13.97 -20.97 -7.00
C SER A 243 14.32 -22.45 -7.23
N THR A 244 13.36 -23.28 -7.64
CA THR A 244 13.60 -24.68 -7.98
C THR A 244 14.54 -24.83 -9.16
N PHE A 245 14.35 -24.03 -10.21
CA PHE A 245 15.21 -24.03 -11.40
C PHE A 245 16.64 -23.58 -11.08
N LEU A 246 16.81 -22.52 -10.29
CA LEU A 246 18.14 -22.05 -9.86
C LEU A 246 18.85 -23.10 -9.01
N ASN A 247 18.12 -23.79 -8.11
CA ASN A 247 18.67 -24.88 -7.33
C ASN A 247 19.04 -26.08 -8.20
N PHE A 248 18.23 -26.38 -9.22
CA PHE A 248 18.54 -27.39 -10.22
C PHE A 248 19.81 -27.05 -11.01
N ILE A 249 20.01 -25.79 -11.46
CA ILE A 249 21.25 -25.37 -12.13
C ILE A 249 22.46 -25.51 -11.20
N LYS A 250 22.31 -25.11 -9.93
CA LYS A 250 23.41 -25.16 -8.94
C LYS A 250 23.84 -26.58 -8.61
N ASN A 251 22.89 -27.52 -8.53
CA ASN A 251 23.14 -28.93 -8.28
C ASN A 251 22.24 -29.77 -9.20
N PRO A 252 22.65 -29.99 -10.47
CA PRO A 252 21.85 -30.74 -11.41
C PRO A 252 21.81 -32.21 -10.98
N TYR A 253 20.66 -32.63 -10.47
CA TYR A 253 20.39 -34.04 -10.22
C TYR A 253 19.50 -34.57 -11.36
N TRP A 254 20.05 -35.44 -12.19
CA TRP A 254 19.23 -36.24 -13.09
C TRP A 254 18.63 -37.40 -12.31
N PRO A 255 17.29 -37.61 -12.38
CA PRO A 255 16.67 -38.82 -11.85
C PRO A 255 17.00 -39.98 -12.80
N VAL A 256 18.28 -40.34 -12.86
CA VAL A 256 18.71 -41.57 -13.52
C VAL A 256 18.34 -42.67 -12.54
N LYS A 257 17.27 -43.41 -12.85
CA LYS A 257 17.09 -44.72 -12.21
C LYS A 257 18.37 -45.50 -12.49
N SER A 258 19.08 -45.90 -11.44
CA SER A 258 20.13 -46.90 -11.54
C SER A 258 19.48 -48.17 -12.09
N VAL A 259 19.69 -48.43 -13.38
CA VAL A 259 19.38 -49.72 -14.02
C VAL A 259 20.42 -50.73 -13.56
#